data_AF-A0A6G4ZUR2-F1
#
_entry.id   AF-A0A6G4ZUR2-F1
#
_cell.length_a   1.000
_cell.length_b   1.000
_cell.length_c   1.000
_cell.angle_alpha   90.00
_cell.angle_beta   90.00
_cell.angle_gamma   90.00
#
_symmetry.space_group_name_H-M   'P 1'
#
loop_
_entity.id
_entity.type
_entity.pdbx_description
1 polymer ?
#
loop_
_entity_poly.entity_id
_entity_poly.type
_entity_poly.pdbx_seq_one_letter_code
_entity_poly.pdbx_strand_id
1 'polypeptide(L)'
;MRFLSALLVAALFVVWAGTKTGFCVTLCPSHCSATRVIYVNNNVVTTEEGPRAKAVAEITLALQKAKPNVKKTKIKIGLKWVLVPVTVTKQVQDAVKKFPELKNIVVSILISKVKPPREQQTLKPKTTPKPKQTLKPKTTPKPKTTLKPKQTAKPKATPKPKTTPKPKQTSKPKATPKPKTTPKPKQTSKPKATPKPKTTPKPKQTSKPKATPNPKQTPKPKPPPVIPHRPPYSEVALEDVDHPVVVPPTPSTVTPETRAAIELLLNFPNHRPTIFVYLVKIGAKFPDTTQPITGVTVNGTFVKFPKPFKLSYTINVNDKKFDLPRDSKQLAVYVQTHQHVLTVTVQILHQLGAEFNVDGGGKISSFVIFGKTQKFSNPVGNSVFVQGKMYYLPKDIKVLLKTLRNNPAEFFKIKFLLIAYGVRITKSSGGSVMRAVYGGDSYDISVKKPVRITLGEKSYDIPADLEAIFRSPEGLQVGVVLQALQRANVPLNIDKNTGSVTGIVVSGVFVPFPVTVDLRLKLYGKQYVIPRDLGKIVALLEKKNMPSLVLSILYTRYGVVPVLNADNVVVALSFGKMRFPVKARPLTVLVIAGVKLLLPRDADKYTICVHRRSPDAIITGAAVGGLHVSYGT
;
A
#
# COMPACT_ATOMS: atom_id res chain seq x y z
N MET A 1 -26.28 -16.68 39.47
CA MET A 1 -26.55 -15.44 38.70
C MET A 1 -26.79 -14.28 39.66
N ARG A 2 -25.95 -13.23 39.62
CA ARG A 2 -26.14 -11.86 40.15
C ARG A 2 -24.91 -11.04 39.68
N PHE A 3 -24.97 -9.70 39.68
CA PHE A 3 -23.97 -8.77 39.10
C PHE A 3 -23.92 -8.63 37.57
N LEU A 4 -25.03 -8.16 36.98
CA LEU A 4 -25.02 -7.54 35.63
C LEU A 4 -25.74 -6.16 35.59
N SER A 5 -25.99 -5.56 36.76
CA SER A 5 -26.75 -4.32 36.95
C SER A 5 -25.88 -3.05 37.10
N ALA A 6 -24.55 -3.14 36.97
CA ALA A 6 -23.61 -2.09 37.40
C ALA A 6 -23.09 -1.13 36.30
N LEU A 7 -23.61 -1.20 35.06
CA LEU A 7 -23.30 -0.27 33.97
C LEU A 7 -24.34 0.85 33.83
N LEU A 8 -24.58 1.58 34.92
CA LEU A 8 -25.46 2.77 35.02
C LEU A 8 -24.99 4.01 34.21
N VAL A 9 -23.99 3.86 33.33
CA VAL A 9 -23.41 4.96 32.53
C VAL A 9 -23.04 4.41 31.16
N ALA A 10 -23.39 5.16 30.10
CA ALA A 10 -22.98 4.82 28.74
C ALA A 10 -21.47 4.63 28.64
N ALA A 11 -21.03 3.51 28.04
CA ALA A 11 -19.65 3.12 27.92
C ALA A 11 -19.30 2.82 26.45
N LEU A 12 -18.19 3.38 25.98
CA LEU A 12 -17.62 3.05 24.68
C LEU A 12 -16.39 2.17 24.91
N PHE A 13 -16.42 0.96 24.35
CA PHE A 13 -15.25 0.10 24.22
C PHE A 13 -14.76 0.20 22.78
N VAL A 14 -13.50 0.58 22.58
CA VAL A 14 -12.88 0.51 21.26
C VAL A 14 -11.86 -0.62 21.30
N VAL A 15 -12.18 -1.70 20.58
CA VAL A 15 -11.33 -2.87 20.43
C VAL A 15 -10.49 -2.67 19.18
N TRP A 16 -9.17 -2.54 19.37
CA TRP A 16 -8.19 -2.35 18.31
C TRP A 16 -7.34 -3.62 18.15
N ALA A 17 -7.13 -4.07 16.92
CA ALA A 17 -6.00 -4.95 16.61
C ALA A 17 -4.74 -4.13 16.33
N GLY A 18 -3.90 -3.96 17.36
CA GLY A 18 -2.48 -3.61 17.23
C GLY A 18 -2.05 -2.26 17.81
N THR A 19 -0.79 -2.08 18.24
CA THR A 19 0.35 -3.03 18.40
C THR A 19 1.39 -2.47 19.37
N LYS A 20 2.46 -3.25 19.63
CA LYS A 20 3.79 -2.75 20.04
C LYS A 20 4.88 -2.90 18.93
N THR A 21 4.66 -2.99 17.60
CA THR A 21 4.79 -1.84 16.66
C THR A 21 4.38 -2.13 15.18
N GLY A 22 3.49 -3.08 14.89
CA GLY A 22 2.82 -3.19 13.57
C GLY A 22 1.74 -2.11 13.36
N PHE A 23 2.10 -0.83 13.42
CA PHE A 23 1.15 0.25 13.69
C PHE A 23 0.14 0.56 12.58
N CYS A 24 -1.13 0.70 12.98
CA CYS A 24 -2.21 1.18 12.15
C CYS A 24 -2.42 2.69 12.34
N VAL A 25 -2.31 3.48 11.26
CA VAL A 25 -2.80 4.88 11.22
C VAL A 25 -4.12 4.94 10.44
N THR A 26 -4.99 3.95 10.69
CA THR A 26 -6.17 3.63 9.88
C THR A 26 -5.87 3.18 8.45
N LEU A 27 -5.18 2.05 8.35
CA LEU A 27 -5.81 0.90 7.70
C LEU A 27 -5.11 -0.38 8.13
N CYS A 28 -5.83 -1.18 8.90
CA CYS A 28 -5.50 -2.58 9.08
C CYS A 28 -5.33 -3.25 7.70
N PRO A 29 -4.41 -4.22 7.55
CA PRO A 29 -4.40 -5.06 6.36
C PRO A 29 -5.80 -5.67 6.20
N SER A 30 -6.24 -5.88 4.96
CA SER A 30 -7.63 -6.20 4.57
C SER A 30 -8.13 -7.61 4.96
N HIS A 31 -7.69 -8.10 6.11
CA HIS A 31 -8.14 -9.27 6.87
C HIS A 31 -8.26 -8.97 8.39
N CYS A 32 -7.82 -7.81 8.86
CA CYS A 32 -8.02 -7.33 10.22
C CYS A 32 -9.17 -6.32 10.23
N SER A 33 -10.41 -6.79 10.35
CA SER A 33 -11.65 -5.98 10.45
C SER A 33 -11.75 -5.16 11.75
N ALA A 34 -10.64 -4.97 12.45
CA ALA A 34 -10.57 -4.85 13.90
C ALA A 34 -10.26 -3.43 14.39
N THR A 35 -10.96 -2.45 13.82
CA THR A 35 -11.57 -1.43 14.68
C THR A 35 -12.99 -1.92 14.92
N ARG A 36 -13.27 -2.41 16.12
CA ARG A 36 -14.63 -2.67 16.58
C ARG A 36 -14.97 -1.65 17.65
N VAL A 37 -16.03 -0.88 17.43
CA VAL A 37 -16.60 -0.01 18.45
C VAL A 37 -17.82 -0.70 19.02
N ILE A 38 -17.82 -0.90 20.34
CA ILE A 38 -18.95 -1.45 21.08
C ILE A 38 -19.45 -0.33 21.99
N TYR A 39 -20.62 0.20 21.66
CA TYR A 39 -21.30 1.22 22.46
C TYR A 39 -22.37 0.55 23.32
N VAL A 40 -22.24 0.69 24.64
CA VAL A 40 -23.21 0.16 25.61
C VAL A 40 -23.93 1.34 26.24
N ASN A 41 -25.26 1.39 26.13
CA ASN A 41 -26.08 2.46 26.69
C ASN A 41 -27.44 1.89 27.14
N ASN A 42 -27.78 2.04 28.42
CA ASN A 42 -29.03 1.53 29.02
C ASN A 42 -29.33 0.06 28.63
N ASN A 43 -28.35 -0.82 28.81
CA ASN A 43 -28.36 -2.25 28.43
C ASN A 43 -28.50 -2.56 26.93
N VAL A 44 -28.61 -1.56 26.06
CA VAL A 44 -28.49 -1.74 24.61
C VAL A 44 -27.01 -1.75 24.23
N VAL A 45 -26.57 -2.81 23.57
CA VAL A 45 -25.22 -2.95 23.00
C VAL A 45 -25.32 -2.74 21.50
N THR A 46 -24.53 -1.82 20.95
CA THR A 46 -24.42 -1.59 19.51
C THR A 46 -22.98 -1.78 19.08
N THR A 47 -22.75 -2.61 18.06
CA THR A 47 -21.41 -2.93 17.55
C THR A 47 -21.25 -2.40 16.13
N GLU A 48 -20.19 -1.64 15.89
CA GLU A 48 -19.78 -1.17 14.57
C GLU A 48 -18.40 -1.74 14.22
N GLU A 49 -18.16 -1.94 12.92
CA GLU A 49 -16.88 -2.47 12.40
C GLU A 49 -16.29 -1.58 11.29
N GLY A 50 -14.98 -1.72 11.06
CA GLY A 50 -14.30 -1.14 9.89
C GLY A 50 -14.43 0.40 9.80
N PRO A 51 -14.75 0.96 8.61
CA PRO A 51 -14.83 2.42 8.42
C PRO A 51 -15.85 3.13 9.33
N ARG A 52 -16.94 2.44 9.71
CA ARG A 52 -17.96 2.95 10.62
C ARG A 52 -17.42 3.06 12.05
N ALA A 53 -16.78 2.00 12.54
CA ALA A 53 -16.13 2.00 13.84
C ALA A 53 -15.03 3.06 13.94
N LYS A 54 -14.22 3.21 12.88
CA LYS A 54 -13.21 4.28 12.76
C LYS A 54 -13.85 5.66 12.95
N ALA A 55 -14.92 5.97 12.23
CA ALA A 55 -15.61 7.25 12.34
C ALA A 55 -16.13 7.53 13.77
N VAL A 56 -16.73 6.53 14.44
CA VAL A 56 -17.18 6.68 15.83
C VAL A 56 -16.02 6.90 16.80
N ALA A 57 -14.91 6.18 16.64
CA ALA A 57 -13.71 6.33 17.46
C ALA A 57 -13.06 7.72 17.27
N GLU A 58 -12.92 8.19 16.03
CA GLU A 58 -12.37 9.50 15.69
C GLU A 58 -13.22 10.66 16.25
N ILE A 59 -14.56 10.60 16.11
CA ILE A 59 -15.47 11.57 16.74
C ILE A 59 -15.28 11.59 18.25
N THR A 60 -15.23 10.42 18.88
CA THR A 60 -15.10 10.31 20.35
C THR A 60 -13.79 10.92 20.84
N LEU A 61 -12.68 10.65 20.15
CA LEU A 61 -11.36 11.20 20.45
C LEU A 61 -11.32 12.72 20.26
N ALA A 62 -11.93 13.24 19.20
CA ALA A 62 -12.04 14.68 18.97
C ALA A 62 -12.87 15.38 20.07
N LEU A 63 -13.97 14.75 20.52
CA LEU A 63 -14.78 15.21 21.65
C LEU A 63 -14.09 15.07 23.03
N GLN A 64 -13.02 14.29 23.15
CA GLN A 64 -12.14 14.29 24.34
C GLN A 64 -11.09 15.39 24.29
N LYS A 65 -10.52 15.66 23.12
CA LYS A 65 -9.48 16.69 22.93
C LYS A 65 -10.03 18.13 22.93
N ALA A 66 -11.34 18.31 22.71
CA ALA A 66 -11.99 19.61 22.81
C ALA A 66 -11.96 20.13 24.26
N LYS A 67 -11.39 21.32 24.48
CA LYS A 67 -11.37 21.98 25.80
C LYS A 67 -12.81 22.20 26.32
N PRO A 68 -13.07 22.11 27.64
CA PRO A 68 -14.43 22.18 28.20
C PRO A 68 -15.20 23.46 27.86
N ASN A 69 -14.49 24.60 27.73
CA ASN A 69 -15.07 25.93 27.50
C ASN A 69 -15.02 26.41 26.02
N VAL A 70 -14.94 25.50 25.04
CA VAL A 70 -15.01 25.88 23.61
C VAL A 70 -16.45 26.26 23.23
N LYS A 71 -16.62 27.29 22.38
CA LYS A 71 -17.92 27.66 21.77
C LYS A 71 -18.58 26.41 21.16
N LYS A 72 -19.85 26.19 21.50
CA LYS A 72 -20.68 25.09 20.99
C LYS A 72 -21.68 25.66 20.00
N THR A 73 -21.94 24.93 18.92
CA THR A 73 -23.00 25.22 17.95
C THR A 73 -24.05 24.12 17.96
N LYS A 74 -25.28 24.44 17.59
CA LYS A 74 -26.42 23.52 17.58
C LYS A 74 -26.59 22.97 16.16
N ILE A 75 -26.35 21.67 15.98
CA ILE A 75 -26.52 21.00 14.67
C ILE A 75 -27.64 19.96 14.70
N LYS A 76 -28.27 19.75 13.54
CA LYS A 76 -29.30 18.74 13.35
C LYS A 76 -28.66 17.43 12.87
N ILE A 77 -28.87 16.35 13.62
CA ILE A 77 -28.45 15.00 13.27
C ILE A 77 -29.72 14.13 13.19
N GLY A 78 -30.15 13.82 11.98
CA GLY A 78 -31.45 13.20 11.74
C GLY A 78 -32.59 14.11 12.22
N LEU A 79 -33.40 13.61 13.16
CA LEU A 79 -34.50 14.36 13.77
C LEU A 79 -34.12 15.10 15.05
N LYS A 80 -32.90 14.91 15.59
CA LYS A 80 -32.48 15.49 16.87
C LYS A 80 -31.51 16.65 16.69
N TRP A 81 -31.68 17.69 17.49
CA TRP A 81 -30.72 18.80 17.60
C TRP A 81 -29.75 18.52 18.77
N VAL A 82 -28.46 18.69 18.53
CA VAL A 82 -27.39 18.45 19.52
C VAL A 82 -26.36 19.59 19.51
N LEU A 83 -25.84 19.90 20.69
CA LEU A 83 -24.75 20.88 20.87
C LEU A 83 -23.40 20.20 20.67
N VAL A 84 -22.59 20.73 19.77
CA VAL A 84 -21.26 20.19 19.40
C VAL A 84 -20.23 21.31 19.46
N PRO A 85 -19.00 21.08 19.98
CA PRO A 85 -17.92 22.04 19.86
C PRO A 85 -17.69 22.42 18.39
N VAL A 86 -17.53 23.72 18.11
CA VAL A 86 -17.37 24.22 16.72
C VAL A 86 -16.21 23.52 16.00
N THR A 87 -15.12 23.23 16.72
CA THR A 87 -13.93 22.50 16.21
C THR A 87 -14.21 21.07 15.74
N VAL A 88 -15.25 20.40 16.25
CA VAL A 88 -15.59 18.99 15.94
C VAL A 88 -16.83 18.89 15.02
N THR A 89 -17.50 20.02 14.76
CA THR A 89 -18.78 20.07 14.05
C THR A 89 -18.71 19.51 12.64
N LYS A 90 -17.70 19.93 11.86
CA LYS A 90 -17.50 19.45 10.49
C LYS A 90 -17.26 17.93 10.44
N GLN A 91 -16.39 17.42 11.32
CA GLN A 91 -16.08 15.99 11.41
C GLN A 91 -17.32 15.13 11.72
N VAL A 92 -18.18 15.61 12.63
CA VAL A 92 -19.46 14.94 12.95
C VAL A 92 -20.41 14.93 11.75
N GLN A 93 -20.53 16.05 11.03
CA GLN A 93 -21.39 16.16 9.86
C GLN A 93 -20.88 15.29 8.69
N ASP A 94 -19.58 15.33 8.39
CA ASP A 94 -18.95 14.53 7.34
C ASP A 94 -19.10 13.02 7.62
N ALA A 95 -18.89 12.60 8.87
CA ALA A 95 -19.07 11.20 9.29
C ALA A 95 -20.53 10.74 9.18
N VAL A 96 -21.51 11.53 9.65
CA VAL A 96 -22.94 11.21 9.53
C VAL A 96 -23.43 11.24 8.08
N LYS A 97 -22.82 12.08 7.22
CA LYS A 97 -23.09 12.11 5.78
C LYS A 97 -22.52 10.88 5.07
N LYS A 98 -21.31 10.44 5.43
CA LYS A 98 -20.65 9.24 4.88
C LYS A 98 -21.30 7.94 5.39
N PHE A 99 -21.81 7.94 6.62
CA PHE A 99 -22.39 6.78 7.30
C PHE A 99 -23.73 7.13 7.99
N PRO A 100 -24.85 7.24 7.24
CA PRO A 100 -26.15 7.66 7.76
C PRO A 100 -26.70 6.83 8.93
N GLU A 101 -26.33 5.55 9.00
CA GLU A 101 -26.63 4.60 10.08
C GLU A 101 -26.06 5.03 11.45
N LEU A 102 -24.94 5.76 11.48
CA LEU A 102 -24.29 6.16 12.73
C LEU A 102 -25.05 7.26 13.51
N LYS A 103 -26.09 7.87 12.94
CA LYS A 103 -26.85 8.99 13.54
C LYS A 103 -27.21 8.75 15.02
N ASN A 104 -27.73 7.56 15.34
CA ASN A 104 -28.20 7.24 16.69
C ASN A 104 -27.05 7.07 17.69
N ILE A 105 -25.95 6.43 17.29
CA ILE A 105 -24.73 6.27 18.11
C ILE A 105 -24.10 7.65 18.36
N VAL A 106 -23.90 8.43 17.30
CA VAL A 106 -23.28 9.76 17.37
C VAL A 106 -24.09 10.72 18.25
N VAL A 107 -25.42 10.76 18.10
CA VAL A 107 -26.30 11.54 18.99
C VAL A 107 -26.19 11.09 20.44
N SER A 108 -26.10 9.78 20.70
CA SER A 108 -25.99 9.25 22.06
C SER A 108 -24.64 9.60 22.72
N ILE A 109 -23.55 9.56 21.96
CA ILE A 109 -22.21 10.00 22.40
C ILE A 109 -22.19 11.52 22.68
N LEU A 110 -22.84 12.32 21.85
CA LEU A 110 -22.93 13.78 22.04
C LEU A 110 -23.77 14.14 23.27
N ILE A 111 -24.95 13.52 23.45
CA ILE A 111 -25.82 13.77 24.61
C ILE A 111 -25.14 13.31 25.91
N SER A 112 -24.49 12.15 25.94
CA SER A 112 -23.77 11.68 27.15
C SER A 112 -22.55 12.54 27.53
N LYS A 113 -21.98 13.29 26.59
CA LYS A 113 -20.93 14.29 26.81
C LYS A 113 -21.46 15.66 27.24
N VAL A 114 -22.70 16.01 26.94
CA VAL A 114 -23.34 17.30 27.29
C VAL A 114 -24.33 17.08 28.42
N LYS A 115 -23.84 17.20 29.66
CA LYS A 115 -24.65 17.11 30.89
C LYS A 115 -25.83 18.11 30.83
N PRO A 116 -27.09 17.69 31.08
CA PRO A 116 -28.18 18.63 31.26
C PRO A 116 -27.97 19.48 32.53
N PRO A 117 -28.56 20.68 32.61
CA PRO A 117 -28.57 21.46 33.85
C PRO A 117 -29.15 20.62 35.00
N ARG A 118 -28.54 20.73 36.18
CA ARG A 118 -29.00 20.06 37.39
C ARG A 118 -30.14 20.91 37.97
N GLU A 119 -31.36 20.39 38.00
CA GLU A 119 -32.45 21.04 38.75
C GLU A 119 -32.01 21.25 40.21
N GLN A 120 -32.15 22.48 40.69
CA GLN A 120 -31.80 22.84 42.05
C GLN A 120 -32.89 22.33 43.00
N GLN A 121 -32.49 21.56 44.00
CA GLN A 121 -33.31 21.38 45.19
C GLN A 121 -33.35 22.70 45.96
N THR A 122 -34.55 23.26 46.16
CA THR A 122 -34.78 24.22 47.25
C THR A 122 -36.25 24.23 47.68
N LEU A 123 -36.45 24.12 48.99
CA LEU A 123 -37.61 24.55 49.78
C LEU A 123 -38.97 23.84 49.61
N LYS A 124 -39.28 23.01 50.61
CA LYS A 124 -40.58 22.95 51.33
C LYS A 124 -40.41 23.70 52.67
N PRO A 125 -41.47 24.07 53.44
CA PRO A 125 -42.90 23.82 53.22
C PRO A 125 -43.83 25.05 53.37
N LYS A 126 -45.10 24.91 52.98
CA LYS A 126 -46.26 25.46 53.72
C LYS A 126 -47.52 24.62 53.50
N THR A 127 -48.54 24.85 54.32
CA THR A 127 -49.51 23.84 54.79
C THR A 127 -50.81 23.70 53.98
N THR A 128 -51.52 22.61 54.29
CA THR A 128 -52.82 22.06 53.83
C THR A 128 -53.99 23.07 53.69
N PRO A 129 -55.05 22.78 52.89
CA PRO A 129 -56.05 21.73 53.24
C PRO A 129 -56.52 20.76 52.13
N LYS A 130 -57.06 19.62 52.58
CA LYS A 130 -57.89 18.63 51.84
C LYS A 130 -59.23 19.29 51.42
N PRO A 131 -59.95 18.81 50.37
CA PRO A 131 -60.48 17.43 50.25
C PRO A 131 -60.13 16.81 48.86
N LYS A 132 -60.80 15.80 48.25
CA LYS A 132 -62.01 14.98 48.54
C LYS A 132 -61.83 13.54 47.98
N GLN A 133 -62.87 12.72 47.97
CA GLN A 133 -62.93 11.38 47.33
C GLN A 133 -63.64 11.42 45.96
N THR A 134 -63.81 10.24 45.33
CA THR A 134 -64.59 9.87 44.11
C THR A 134 -63.80 9.92 42.78
N LEU A 135 -63.94 8.98 41.83
CA LEU A 135 -64.81 7.78 41.71
C LEU A 135 -64.14 6.69 40.82
N LYS A 136 -64.48 5.40 41.03
CA LYS A 136 -64.26 4.33 40.03
C LYS A 136 -65.43 4.30 39.04
N PRO A 137 -65.13 4.16 37.74
CA PRO A 137 -65.87 3.22 36.88
C PRO A 137 -64.86 2.29 36.17
N LYS A 138 -65.16 1.13 35.59
CA LYS A 138 -66.21 0.09 35.61
C LYS A 138 -65.82 -0.83 34.44
N THR A 139 -66.26 -2.08 34.44
CA THR A 139 -65.81 -3.13 33.50
C THR A 139 -66.54 -3.14 32.15
N THR A 140 -65.79 -3.39 31.06
CA THR A 140 -66.13 -4.17 29.82
C THR A 140 -67.48 -3.99 29.11
N PRO A 141 -67.50 -4.08 27.77
CA PRO A 141 -67.88 -5.38 27.18
C PRO A 141 -67.06 -5.83 25.95
N LYS A 142 -67.02 -7.16 25.75
CA LYS A 142 -66.63 -7.82 24.48
C LYS A 142 -67.66 -7.53 23.38
N PRO A 143 -67.24 -7.34 22.13
CA PRO A 143 -68.02 -7.75 20.96
C PRO A 143 -67.75 -9.22 20.60
N LYS A 144 -68.80 -9.93 20.15
CA LYS A 144 -68.73 -11.31 19.65
C LYS A 144 -68.42 -11.36 18.14
N THR A 145 -68.00 -12.55 17.72
CA THR A 145 -67.86 -13.07 16.35
C THR A 145 -69.05 -12.80 15.41
N THR A 146 -68.76 -12.57 14.12
CA THR A 146 -69.60 -13.01 12.99
C THR A 146 -68.79 -13.29 11.71
N LEU A 147 -68.88 -14.56 11.27
CA LEU A 147 -68.94 -15.08 9.88
C LEU A 147 -67.79 -14.92 8.85
N LYS A 148 -67.51 -16.06 8.18
CA LYS A 148 -66.66 -16.25 6.99
C LYS A 148 -67.21 -15.55 5.74
N PRO A 149 -66.34 -15.21 4.77
CA PRO A 149 -66.58 -15.65 3.38
C PRO A 149 -65.56 -16.66 2.81
N LYS A 150 -65.93 -17.18 1.64
CA LYS A 150 -65.49 -18.38 0.89
C LYS A 150 -64.01 -18.49 0.48
N GLN A 151 -63.69 -19.71 0.03
CA GLN A 151 -62.46 -20.16 -0.62
C GLN A 151 -62.03 -19.30 -1.82
N THR A 152 -60.72 -19.14 -1.99
CA THR A 152 -60.06 -18.87 -3.29
C THR A 152 -59.06 -19.98 -3.61
N ALA A 153 -58.89 -20.30 -4.90
CA ALA A 153 -58.39 -21.59 -5.36
C ALA A 153 -56.87 -21.82 -5.20
N LYS A 154 -56.48 -23.11 -5.23
CA LYS A 154 -55.09 -23.59 -5.33
C LYS A 154 -54.38 -22.97 -6.55
N PRO A 155 -53.16 -22.41 -6.39
CA PRO A 155 -52.26 -22.17 -7.52
C PRO A 155 -51.89 -23.48 -8.22
N LYS A 156 -51.96 -23.46 -9.56
CA LYS A 156 -51.67 -24.60 -10.43
C LYS A 156 -50.15 -24.86 -10.50
N ALA A 157 -49.73 -26.12 -10.64
CA ALA A 157 -48.33 -26.48 -10.74
C ALA A 157 -47.66 -25.88 -12.00
N THR A 158 -46.48 -25.29 -11.84
CA THR A 158 -45.61 -24.85 -12.94
C THR A 158 -44.96 -26.05 -13.64
N PRO A 159 -44.94 -26.11 -14.98
CA PRO A 159 -44.39 -27.25 -15.72
C PRO A 159 -42.85 -27.26 -15.72
N LYS A 160 -42.26 -28.46 -15.84
CA LYS A 160 -40.80 -28.66 -15.99
C LYS A 160 -40.27 -27.97 -17.27
N PRO A 161 -39.03 -27.43 -17.24
CA PRO A 161 -38.37 -26.94 -18.45
C PRO A 161 -38.17 -28.06 -19.48
N LYS A 162 -38.45 -27.77 -20.77
CA LYS A 162 -38.10 -28.65 -21.89
C LYS A 162 -36.59 -28.63 -22.15
N THR A 163 -36.07 -29.75 -22.64
CA THR A 163 -34.68 -29.92 -23.08
C THR A 163 -34.36 -29.05 -24.30
N THR A 164 -33.20 -28.39 -24.29
CA THR A 164 -32.67 -27.62 -25.41
C THR A 164 -32.03 -28.53 -26.47
N PRO A 165 -32.20 -28.28 -27.78
CA PRO A 165 -31.58 -29.11 -28.82
C PRO A 165 -30.07 -28.92 -28.94
N LYS A 166 -29.39 -29.97 -29.41
CA LYS A 166 -27.95 -30.01 -29.69
C LYS A 166 -27.59 -29.08 -30.87
N PRO A 167 -26.47 -28.31 -30.83
CA PRO A 167 -26.10 -27.42 -31.93
C PRO A 167 -25.81 -28.17 -33.25
N LYS A 168 -26.28 -27.64 -34.37
CA LYS A 168 -25.94 -28.13 -35.71
C LYS A 168 -24.50 -27.75 -36.08
N GLN A 169 -23.88 -28.62 -36.87
CA GLN A 169 -22.52 -28.49 -37.38
C GLN A 169 -22.43 -27.33 -38.41
N THR A 170 -21.57 -26.35 -38.16
CA THR A 170 -21.31 -25.24 -39.11
C THR A 170 -20.32 -25.67 -40.19
N SER A 171 -20.61 -25.32 -41.44
CA SER A 171 -19.83 -25.69 -42.64
C SER A 171 -18.48 -24.96 -42.75
N LYS A 172 -17.54 -25.56 -43.50
CA LYS A 172 -16.21 -24.98 -43.80
C LYS A 172 -16.34 -23.65 -44.58
N PRO A 173 -15.49 -22.64 -44.31
CA PRO A 173 -15.38 -21.46 -45.16
C PRO A 173 -14.91 -21.80 -46.58
N LYS A 174 -15.50 -21.15 -47.58
CA LYS A 174 -15.12 -21.24 -49.00
C LYS A 174 -13.89 -20.36 -49.24
N ALA A 175 -12.99 -20.77 -50.15
CA ALA A 175 -11.77 -20.02 -50.45
C ALA A 175 -12.04 -18.66 -51.13
N THR A 176 -11.33 -17.63 -50.71
CA THR A 176 -11.33 -16.30 -51.34
C THR A 176 -10.48 -16.28 -52.63
N PRO A 177 -10.91 -15.61 -53.72
CA PRO A 177 -10.12 -15.52 -54.95
C PRO A 177 -8.84 -14.69 -54.81
N LYS A 178 -7.83 -15.00 -55.64
CA LYS A 178 -6.61 -14.17 -55.79
C LYS A 178 -6.97 -12.77 -56.35
N PRO A 179 -6.32 -11.68 -55.89
CA PRO A 179 -6.38 -10.39 -56.56
C PRO A 179 -5.86 -10.45 -58.00
N LYS A 180 -6.52 -9.73 -58.91
CA LYS A 180 -6.07 -9.55 -60.31
C LYS A 180 -4.82 -8.66 -60.36
N THR A 181 -3.99 -8.90 -61.37
CA THR A 181 -2.81 -8.10 -61.71
C THR A 181 -3.18 -6.69 -62.17
N THR A 182 -2.48 -5.69 -61.64
CA THR A 182 -2.58 -4.28 -62.07
C THR A 182 -1.75 -4.05 -63.34
N PRO A 183 -2.22 -3.28 -64.35
CA PRO A 183 -1.46 -3.04 -65.57
C PRO A 183 -0.18 -2.21 -65.36
N LYS A 184 0.82 -2.46 -66.21
CA LYS A 184 2.12 -1.79 -66.24
C LYS A 184 1.98 -0.36 -66.79
N PRO A 185 2.51 0.69 -66.14
CA PRO A 185 2.55 2.04 -66.71
C PRO A 185 3.35 2.09 -68.03
N LYS A 186 2.87 2.91 -68.98
CA LYS A 186 3.48 3.09 -70.31
C LYS A 186 4.84 3.81 -70.24
N GLN A 187 5.66 3.59 -71.27
CA GLN A 187 6.90 4.34 -71.51
C GLN A 187 6.65 5.85 -71.55
N THR A 188 7.53 6.61 -70.88
CA THR A 188 7.82 8.01 -71.20
C THR A 188 9.20 8.12 -71.86
N SER A 189 9.39 9.19 -72.63
CA SER A 189 10.36 9.29 -73.73
C SER A 189 11.83 9.53 -73.31
N LYS A 190 12.75 9.13 -74.21
CA LYS A 190 14.20 9.42 -74.13
C LYS A 190 14.48 10.93 -74.11
N PRO A 191 15.34 11.41 -73.19
CA PRO A 191 16.11 12.64 -73.41
C PRO A 191 17.16 12.49 -74.51
N LYS A 192 17.48 13.60 -75.20
CA LYS A 192 18.45 13.67 -76.31
C LYS A 192 19.89 13.39 -75.87
N ALA A 193 20.71 12.95 -76.83
CA ALA A 193 22.15 12.76 -76.63
C ALA A 193 22.91 14.09 -76.56
N THR A 194 23.90 14.16 -75.66
CA THR A 194 24.97 15.17 -75.65
C THR A 194 26.26 14.57 -76.25
N PRO A 195 27.10 15.37 -76.94
CA PRO A 195 28.22 14.85 -77.73
C PRO A 195 29.45 14.44 -76.90
N LYS A 196 30.26 13.53 -77.47
CA LYS A 196 31.52 13.02 -76.90
C LYS A 196 32.60 14.11 -76.72
N PRO A 197 33.29 14.14 -75.57
CA PRO A 197 34.66 14.65 -75.48
C PRO A 197 35.65 13.69 -76.18
N LYS A 198 36.77 14.24 -76.68
CA LYS A 198 37.82 13.51 -77.42
C LYS A 198 38.66 12.60 -76.51
N THR A 199 39.29 11.61 -77.14
CA THR A 199 40.26 10.67 -76.58
C THR A 199 41.56 11.33 -76.10
N THR A 200 42.03 10.95 -74.91
CA THR A 200 43.43 11.13 -74.47
C THR A 200 44.16 9.79 -74.38
N PRO A 201 45.51 9.73 -74.51
CA PRO A 201 46.23 8.47 -74.69
C PRO A 201 46.34 7.58 -73.44
N LYS A 202 46.56 6.29 -73.70
CA LYS A 202 46.59 5.18 -72.74
C LYS A 202 47.90 5.14 -71.92
N PRO A 203 47.87 5.25 -70.57
CA PRO A 203 49.04 4.98 -69.74
C PRO A 203 49.41 3.49 -69.74
N LYS A 204 50.70 3.20 -69.52
CA LYS A 204 51.27 1.85 -69.58
C LYS A 204 50.70 0.90 -68.51
N GLN A 205 50.75 -0.38 -68.84
CA GLN A 205 50.28 -1.51 -68.03
C GLN A 205 51.15 -1.69 -66.77
N THR A 206 50.62 -1.34 -65.60
CA THR A 206 51.19 -1.72 -64.29
C THR A 206 50.49 -2.94 -63.73
N SER A 207 51.21 -3.67 -62.87
CA SER A 207 50.88 -5.03 -62.42
C SER A 207 49.54 -5.15 -61.69
N LYS A 208 48.88 -6.29 -61.94
CA LYS A 208 47.58 -6.69 -61.39
C LYS A 208 47.61 -6.67 -59.84
N PRO A 209 46.80 -5.84 -59.15
CA PRO A 209 46.71 -5.90 -57.70
C PRO A 209 46.21 -7.26 -57.24
N LYS A 210 46.86 -7.83 -56.22
CA LYS A 210 46.40 -9.04 -55.54
C LYS A 210 45.01 -8.77 -54.95
N ALA A 211 44.08 -9.73 -55.09
CA ALA A 211 42.71 -9.55 -54.64
C ALA A 211 42.66 -9.21 -53.14
N THR A 212 42.14 -8.03 -52.81
CA THR A 212 41.81 -7.66 -51.42
C THR A 212 40.74 -8.62 -50.89
N PRO A 213 40.86 -9.11 -49.64
CA PRO A 213 39.81 -9.91 -49.04
C PRO A 213 38.50 -9.12 -49.01
N ASN A 214 37.40 -9.79 -49.35
CA ASN A 214 36.05 -9.26 -49.24
C ASN A 214 35.85 -8.65 -47.83
N PRO A 215 35.21 -7.47 -47.66
CA PRO A 215 35.05 -6.87 -46.34
C PRO A 215 34.42 -7.88 -45.38
N LYS A 216 35.15 -8.24 -44.30
CA LYS A 216 34.57 -9.03 -43.21
C LYS A 216 33.30 -8.31 -42.78
N GLN A 217 32.17 -9.02 -42.80
CA GLN A 217 30.93 -8.51 -42.22
C GLN A 217 31.25 -7.95 -40.83
N THR A 218 30.95 -6.67 -40.63
CA THR A 218 31.09 -6.04 -39.32
C THR A 218 30.38 -6.93 -38.31
N PRO A 219 31.07 -7.43 -37.26
CA PRO A 219 30.44 -8.32 -36.30
C PRO A 219 29.16 -7.67 -35.78
N LYS A 220 28.04 -8.38 -35.95
CA LYS A 220 26.73 -7.98 -35.42
C LYS A 220 26.96 -7.51 -33.97
N PRO A 221 26.63 -6.26 -33.61
CA PRO A 221 27.12 -5.66 -32.37
C PRO A 221 26.80 -6.58 -31.21
N LYS A 222 27.85 -7.06 -30.53
CA LYS A 222 27.73 -8.01 -29.43
C LYS A 222 26.74 -7.38 -28.44
N PRO A 223 25.63 -8.05 -28.09
CA PRO A 223 24.72 -7.50 -27.09
C PRO A 223 25.55 -7.17 -25.84
N PRO A 224 25.33 -6.02 -25.20
CA PRO A 224 26.11 -5.63 -24.03
C PRO A 224 26.06 -6.79 -23.03
N PRO A 225 27.20 -7.16 -22.42
CA PRO A 225 27.26 -8.30 -21.52
C PRO A 225 26.18 -8.14 -20.45
N VAL A 226 25.50 -9.23 -20.12
CA VAL A 226 24.54 -9.24 -19.00
C VAL A 226 25.34 -8.99 -17.74
N ILE A 227 25.38 -7.74 -17.28
CA ILE A 227 26.17 -7.34 -16.12
C ILE A 227 25.60 -8.09 -14.92
N PRO A 228 26.37 -8.96 -14.24
CA PRO A 228 25.90 -9.60 -13.02
C PRO A 228 25.72 -8.52 -11.96
N HIS A 229 24.46 -8.26 -11.64
CA HIS A 229 24.07 -7.35 -10.57
C HIS A 229 23.44 -8.15 -9.44
N ARG A 230 24.08 -8.16 -8.29
CA ARG A 230 23.48 -8.70 -7.07
C ARG A 230 22.54 -7.65 -6.47
N PRO A 231 21.27 -7.97 -6.19
CA PRO A 231 20.33 -7.04 -5.57
C PRO A 231 20.93 -6.32 -4.35
N PRO A 232 20.66 -5.00 -4.20
CA PRO A 232 21.09 -4.25 -3.03
C PRO A 232 20.55 -4.91 -1.76
N TYR A 233 21.41 -5.06 -0.74
CA TYR A 233 21.03 -5.69 0.51
C TYR A 233 21.55 -4.89 1.70
N SER A 234 20.76 -4.85 2.78
CA SER A 234 21.20 -4.31 4.07
C SER A 234 22.29 -5.22 4.65
N GLU A 235 23.44 -4.65 5.04
CA GLU A 235 24.47 -5.32 5.85
C GLU A 235 24.25 -5.15 7.36
N VAL A 236 23.13 -4.55 7.75
CA VAL A 236 22.70 -4.50 9.15
C VAL A 236 22.28 -5.88 9.63
N ALA A 237 22.77 -6.30 10.80
CA ALA A 237 22.29 -7.48 11.49
C ALA A 237 20.76 -7.39 11.69
N LEU A 238 20.03 -8.36 11.14
CA LEU A 238 18.58 -8.42 11.29
C LEU A 238 18.25 -8.65 12.77
N GLU A 239 17.39 -7.80 13.33
CA GLU A 239 16.85 -8.01 14.68
C GLU A 239 15.65 -8.97 14.63
N ASP A 240 15.41 -9.66 15.73
CA ASP A 240 14.35 -10.66 15.84
C ASP A 240 12.97 -9.98 15.88
N VAL A 241 12.11 -10.32 14.90
CA VAL A 241 10.87 -9.56 14.65
C VAL A 241 9.79 -9.77 15.72
N ASP A 242 9.95 -10.72 16.63
CA ASP A 242 9.07 -10.95 17.78
C ASP A 242 9.34 -9.98 18.95
N HIS A 243 10.48 -9.27 18.94
CA HIS A 243 10.87 -8.28 19.96
C HIS A 243 11.03 -6.86 19.37
N PRO A 244 9.93 -6.23 18.90
CA PRO A 244 9.97 -4.91 18.29
C PRO A 244 10.44 -3.78 19.22
N VAL A 245 11.26 -2.88 18.67
CA VAL A 245 11.68 -1.61 19.29
C VAL A 245 10.51 -0.62 19.30
N VAL A 246 10.06 -0.20 20.48
CA VAL A 246 8.99 0.81 20.63
C VAL A 246 9.61 2.19 20.81
N VAL A 247 9.17 3.18 20.03
CA VAL A 247 9.56 4.58 20.25
C VAL A 247 8.79 5.12 21.47
N PRO A 248 9.45 5.80 22.44
CA PRO A 248 8.76 6.42 23.58
C PRO A 248 7.67 7.43 23.17
N PRO A 249 6.76 7.82 24.08
CA PRO A 249 5.81 8.90 23.82
C PRO A 249 6.53 10.19 23.38
N THR A 250 6.25 10.64 22.15
CA THR A 250 6.80 11.88 21.58
C THR A 250 5.89 13.08 21.90
N PRO A 251 6.44 14.31 21.94
CA PRO A 251 5.63 15.53 22.02
C PRO A 251 4.61 15.66 20.88
N SER A 252 3.58 16.47 21.08
CA SER A 252 2.49 16.70 20.12
C SER A 252 2.91 17.31 18.78
N THR A 253 4.14 17.82 18.68
CA THR A 253 4.79 18.29 17.45
C THR A 253 5.12 17.18 16.46
N VAL A 254 5.18 15.93 16.93
CA VAL A 254 5.41 14.73 16.11
C VAL A 254 4.08 14.04 15.84
N THR A 255 3.68 13.96 14.57
CA THR A 255 2.38 13.37 14.20
C THR A 255 2.38 11.84 14.38
N PRO A 256 1.21 11.20 14.58
CA PRO A 256 1.11 9.74 14.66
C PRO A 256 1.68 9.03 13.43
N GLU A 257 1.48 9.58 12.23
CA GLU A 257 2.03 9.08 10.96
C GLU A 257 3.57 9.11 10.99
N THR A 258 4.14 10.19 11.53
CA THR A 258 5.59 10.40 11.59
C THR A 258 6.22 9.46 12.60
N ARG A 259 5.61 9.32 13.77
CA ARG A 259 6.03 8.32 14.77
C ARG A 259 5.96 6.89 14.22
N ALA A 260 4.87 6.53 13.53
CA ALA A 260 4.75 5.21 12.91
C ALA A 260 5.83 4.96 11.85
N ALA A 261 6.18 5.97 11.04
CA ALA A 261 7.29 5.87 10.09
C ALA A 261 8.66 5.73 10.79
N ILE A 262 8.90 6.41 11.92
CA ILE A 262 10.11 6.21 12.73
C ILE A 262 10.14 4.79 13.34
N GLU A 263 9.01 4.29 13.84
CA GLU A 263 8.91 2.91 14.34
C GLU A 263 9.20 1.90 13.22
N LEU A 264 8.69 2.10 12.01
CA LEU A 264 9.04 1.26 10.85
C LEU A 264 10.55 1.34 10.52
N LEU A 265 11.17 2.52 10.59
CA LEU A 265 12.61 2.71 10.32
C LEU A 265 13.47 1.87 11.28
N LEU A 266 13.10 1.83 12.56
CA LEU A 266 13.81 1.04 13.56
C LEU A 266 13.56 -0.46 13.35
N ASN A 267 12.29 -0.86 13.19
CA ASN A 267 11.84 -2.26 13.18
C ASN A 267 11.90 -2.99 11.83
N PHE A 268 12.30 -2.31 10.74
CA PHE A 268 12.33 -2.89 9.40
C PHE A 268 13.67 -2.58 8.68
N PRO A 269 14.81 -3.12 9.19
CA PRO A 269 16.18 -2.75 8.78
C PRO A 269 16.47 -3.00 7.28
N ASN A 270 15.79 -3.97 6.70
CA ASN A 270 15.81 -4.35 5.28
C ASN A 270 15.10 -3.34 4.35
N HIS A 271 14.30 -2.41 4.89
CA HIS A 271 13.54 -1.41 4.11
C HIS A 271 13.78 0.05 4.54
N ARG A 272 14.81 0.32 5.35
CA ARG A 272 15.13 1.70 5.78
C ARG A 272 15.34 2.70 4.64
N PRO A 273 15.82 2.38 3.41
CA PRO A 273 15.98 3.40 2.37
C PRO A 273 14.64 4.05 2.01
N THR A 274 13.63 3.24 1.73
CA THR A 274 12.25 3.68 1.44
C THR A 274 11.68 4.52 2.57
N ILE A 275 11.87 4.08 3.82
CA ILE A 275 11.30 4.74 5.01
C ILE A 275 12.06 6.05 5.32
N PHE A 276 13.38 6.06 5.16
CA PHE A 276 14.23 7.25 5.29
C PHE A 276 13.84 8.33 4.29
N VAL A 277 13.67 7.95 3.01
CA VAL A 277 13.28 8.87 1.92
C VAL A 277 11.91 9.47 2.20
N TYR A 278 10.95 8.66 2.67
CA TYR A 278 9.65 9.15 3.10
C TYR A 278 9.75 10.13 4.29
N LEU A 279 10.55 9.80 5.31
CA LEU A 279 10.75 10.65 6.49
C LEU A 279 11.36 12.00 6.09
N VAL A 280 12.40 12.01 5.25
CA VAL A 280 12.99 13.25 4.71
C VAL A 280 11.96 14.06 3.92
N LYS A 281 11.17 13.41 3.07
CA LYS A 281 10.09 14.05 2.29
C LYS A 281 9.04 14.74 3.16
N ILE A 282 8.75 14.24 4.37
CA ILE A 282 7.83 14.90 5.33
C ILE A 282 8.54 15.85 6.30
N GLY A 283 9.79 16.25 6.00
CA GLY A 283 10.53 17.28 6.76
C GLY A 283 11.41 16.76 7.90
N ALA A 284 11.59 15.44 8.04
CA ALA A 284 12.49 14.88 9.02
C ALA A 284 13.97 15.11 8.62
N LYS A 285 14.78 15.63 9.54
CA LYS A 285 16.21 15.86 9.37
C LYS A 285 17.00 14.82 10.15
N PHE A 286 17.83 14.06 9.44
CA PHE A 286 18.76 13.10 10.03
C PHE A 286 20.13 13.76 10.26
N PRO A 287 20.91 13.31 11.27
CA PRO A 287 22.33 13.63 11.40
C PRO A 287 23.13 12.97 10.27
N ASP A 288 24.47 13.09 10.31
CA ASP A 288 25.34 12.47 9.31
C ASP A 288 25.08 10.97 9.14
N THR A 289 24.57 10.60 7.95
CA THR A 289 24.17 9.22 7.62
C THR A 289 25.34 8.26 7.44
N THR A 290 26.59 8.74 7.40
CA THR A 290 27.77 7.86 7.48
C THR A 290 28.15 7.43 8.89
N GLN A 291 27.58 8.06 9.92
CA GLN A 291 27.78 7.72 11.33
C GLN A 291 26.57 6.92 11.90
N PRO A 292 26.71 6.31 13.09
CA PRO A 292 25.56 5.73 13.79
C PRO A 292 24.48 6.78 14.09
N ILE A 293 23.29 6.56 13.54
CA ILE A 293 22.14 7.46 13.69
C ILE A 293 21.52 7.22 15.07
N THR A 294 21.59 8.24 15.93
CA THR A 294 21.10 8.20 17.33
C THR A 294 19.68 8.75 17.51
N GLY A 295 19.13 9.39 16.48
CA GLY A 295 17.80 10.01 16.50
C GLY A 295 17.51 10.77 15.21
N VAL A 296 16.37 11.47 15.18
CA VAL A 296 15.91 12.28 14.04
C VAL A 296 15.21 13.54 14.54
N THR A 297 15.40 14.67 13.85
CA THR A 297 14.71 15.93 14.16
C THR A 297 13.48 16.08 13.27
N VAL A 298 12.30 16.26 13.87
CA VAL A 298 11.01 16.47 13.19
C VAL A 298 10.38 17.73 13.76
N ASN A 299 10.04 18.71 12.91
CA ASN A 299 9.40 19.96 13.34
C ASN A 299 10.15 20.64 14.52
N GLY A 300 11.48 20.69 14.44
CA GLY A 300 12.36 21.21 15.51
C GLY A 300 12.51 20.32 16.75
N THR A 301 11.73 19.25 16.87
CA THR A 301 11.78 18.31 18.00
C THR A 301 12.73 17.15 17.70
N PHE A 302 13.75 16.94 18.53
CA PHE A 302 14.63 15.78 18.41
C PHE A 302 14.01 14.54 19.05
N VAL A 303 13.83 13.47 18.25
CA VAL A 303 13.37 12.16 18.69
C VAL A 303 14.57 11.23 18.80
N LYS A 304 15.04 11.01 20.03
CA LYS A 304 16.13 10.05 20.33
C LYS A 304 15.65 8.62 20.08
N PHE A 305 16.48 7.82 19.40
CA PHE A 305 16.19 6.41 19.18
C PHE A 305 16.59 5.56 20.41
N PRO A 306 15.83 4.50 20.76
CA PRO A 306 16.19 3.60 21.85
C PRO A 306 17.54 2.91 21.67
N LYS A 307 17.91 2.65 20.41
CA LYS A 307 19.18 2.04 20.01
C LYS A 307 19.71 2.73 18.75
N PRO A 308 20.96 3.23 18.74
CA PRO A 308 21.57 3.76 17.52
C PRO A 308 21.72 2.68 16.45
N PHE A 309 21.65 3.06 15.18
CA PHE A 309 21.93 2.14 14.07
C PHE A 309 22.79 2.80 12.99
N LYS A 310 23.66 2.02 12.35
CA LYS A 310 24.37 2.46 11.14
C LYS A 310 23.49 2.23 9.91
N LEU A 311 23.43 3.21 9.01
CA LEU A 311 22.85 3.06 7.69
C LEU A 311 23.93 2.45 6.76
N SER A 312 23.67 1.26 6.21
CA SER A 312 24.66 0.51 5.43
C SER A 312 23.95 -0.43 4.45
N TYR A 313 24.22 -0.22 3.15
CA TYR A 313 23.60 -0.95 2.05
C TYR A 313 24.67 -1.33 1.04
N THR A 314 25.00 -2.62 1.00
CA THR A 314 25.94 -3.12 0.00
C THR A 314 25.24 -3.36 -1.32
N ILE A 315 25.80 -2.75 -2.36
CA ILE A 315 25.43 -2.96 -3.75
C ILE A 315 26.63 -3.58 -4.48
N ASN A 316 26.37 -4.41 -5.49
CA ASN A 316 27.40 -4.92 -6.37
C ASN A 316 27.15 -4.39 -7.79
N VAL A 317 28.13 -3.67 -8.32
CA VAL A 317 28.11 -3.13 -9.69
C VAL A 317 29.31 -3.72 -10.43
N ASN A 318 29.03 -4.64 -11.37
CA ASN A 318 30.05 -5.31 -12.18
C ASN A 318 31.17 -5.94 -11.32
N ASP A 319 30.73 -6.82 -10.41
CA ASP A 319 31.50 -7.53 -9.38
C ASP A 319 32.22 -6.68 -8.32
N LYS A 320 32.21 -5.35 -8.46
CA LYS A 320 32.71 -4.42 -7.43
C LYS A 320 31.63 -4.08 -6.40
N LYS A 321 31.95 -4.26 -5.12
CA LYS A 321 31.07 -3.92 -3.98
C LYS A 321 31.23 -2.46 -3.55
N PHE A 322 30.12 -1.85 -3.11
CA PHE A 322 30.08 -0.51 -2.51
C PHE A 322 29.07 -0.50 -1.35
N ASP A 323 29.46 -0.04 -0.15
CA ASP A 323 28.60 0.16 1.02
C ASP A 323 28.09 1.61 1.06
N LEU A 324 26.79 1.81 0.87
CA LEU A 324 26.16 3.13 0.83
C LEU A 324 25.53 3.50 2.19
N PRO A 325 25.72 4.74 2.70
CA PRO A 325 26.26 5.92 2.00
C PRO A 325 27.79 6.08 1.97
N ARG A 326 28.57 5.29 2.73
CA ARG A 326 30.02 5.49 2.93
C ARG A 326 30.79 5.62 1.62
N ASP A 327 30.58 4.69 0.69
CA ASP A 327 31.35 4.55 -0.54
C ASP A 327 30.71 5.32 -1.72
N SER A 328 29.70 6.17 -1.46
CA SER A 328 28.93 6.89 -2.48
C SER A 328 29.79 7.79 -3.40
N LYS A 329 30.83 8.43 -2.85
CA LYS A 329 31.82 9.19 -3.64
C LYS A 329 32.66 8.28 -4.56
N GLN A 330 33.06 7.10 -4.06
CA GLN A 330 33.83 6.13 -4.84
C GLN A 330 32.97 5.51 -5.95
N LEU A 331 31.68 5.27 -5.69
CA LEU A 331 30.71 4.83 -6.67
C LEU A 331 30.55 5.86 -7.80
N ALA A 332 30.47 7.16 -7.47
CA ALA A 332 30.38 8.21 -8.49
C ALA A 332 31.59 8.19 -9.45
N VAL A 333 32.81 8.09 -8.91
CA VAL A 333 34.05 7.98 -9.70
C VAL A 333 34.08 6.69 -10.54
N TYR A 334 33.63 5.57 -9.98
CA TYR A 334 33.56 4.29 -10.69
C TYR A 334 32.57 4.33 -11.86
N VAL A 335 31.37 4.84 -11.66
CA VAL A 335 30.33 4.98 -12.70
C VAL A 335 30.79 5.91 -13.82
N GLN A 336 31.47 7.02 -13.49
CA GLN A 336 31.99 7.96 -14.48
C GLN A 336 33.08 7.32 -15.37
N THR A 337 33.91 6.44 -14.81
CA THR A 337 34.95 5.72 -15.57
C THR A 337 34.42 4.47 -16.28
N HIS A 338 33.27 3.92 -15.87
CA HIS A 338 32.68 2.69 -16.39
C HIS A 338 31.27 2.92 -16.95
N GLN A 339 31.11 3.83 -17.93
CA GLN A 339 29.78 4.26 -18.41
C GLN A 339 28.80 3.14 -18.78
N HIS A 340 29.29 1.97 -19.20
CA HIS A 340 28.45 0.79 -19.47
C HIS A 340 27.66 0.27 -18.25
N VAL A 341 28.12 0.53 -17.01
CA VAL A 341 27.39 0.15 -15.78
C VAL A 341 26.34 1.20 -15.34
N LEU A 342 26.26 2.36 -16.02
CA LEU A 342 25.41 3.47 -15.59
C LEU A 342 23.94 3.07 -15.51
N THR A 343 23.40 2.38 -16.52
CA THR A 343 21.97 1.98 -16.57
C THR A 343 21.57 1.15 -15.36
N VAL A 344 22.41 0.16 -15.01
CA VAL A 344 22.20 -0.70 -13.85
C VAL A 344 22.36 0.11 -12.56
N THR A 345 23.41 0.92 -12.45
CA THR A 345 23.68 1.70 -11.23
C THR A 345 22.60 2.72 -10.94
N VAL A 346 22.10 3.41 -11.96
CA VAL A 346 20.99 4.36 -11.86
C VAL A 346 19.72 3.68 -11.35
N GLN A 347 19.41 2.47 -11.83
CA GLN A 347 18.28 1.68 -11.31
C GLN A 347 18.45 1.37 -9.82
N ILE A 348 19.62 0.89 -9.38
CA ILE A 348 19.87 0.58 -7.96
C ILE A 348 19.72 1.83 -7.09
N LEU A 349 20.38 2.92 -7.50
CA LEU A 349 20.37 4.17 -6.76
C LEU A 349 18.95 4.73 -6.68
N HIS A 350 18.17 4.74 -7.76
CA HIS A 350 16.75 5.10 -7.72
C HIS A 350 15.94 4.20 -6.78
N GLN A 351 16.20 2.88 -6.77
CA GLN A 351 15.53 1.95 -5.85
C GLN A 351 15.90 2.17 -4.38
N LEU A 352 17.08 2.72 -4.10
CA LEU A 352 17.47 3.21 -2.77
C LEU A 352 16.95 4.64 -2.48
N GLY A 353 16.21 5.23 -3.41
CA GLY A 353 15.63 6.57 -3.31
C GLY A 353 16.60 7.71 -3.59
N ALA A 354 17.61 7.47 -4.43
CA ALA A 354 18.45 8.54 -4.95
C ALA A 354 17.70 9.41 -5.97
N GLU A 355 17.93 10.72 -5.89
CA GLU A 355 17.50 11.68 -6.90
C GLU A 355 18.68 12.08 -7.78
N PHE A 356 18.43 12.39 -9.05
CA PHE A 356 19.47 12.73 -10.03
C PHE A 356 19.27 14.14 -10.53
N ASN A 357 20.36 14.89 -10.64
CA ASN A 357 20.37 16.21 -11.24
C ASN A 357 21.06 16.16 -12.60
N VAL A 358 20.56 16.97 -13.54
CA VAL A 358 21.19 17.19 -14.84
C VAL A 358 21.87 18.56 -14.90
N ASP A 359 22.84 18.72 -15.80
CA ASP A 359 23.40 20.03 -16.16
C ASP A 359 22.50 20.77 -17.18
N GLY A 360 22.90 21.98 -17.58
CA GLY A 360 22.19 22.75 -18.61
C GLY A 360 22.17 22.09 -20.00
N GLY A 361 23.05 21.12 -20.26
CA GLY A 361 23.05 20.28 -21.46
C GLY A 361 22.20 19.01 -21.33
N GLY A 362 21.55 18.79 -20.18
CA GLY A 362 20.75 17.61 -19.86
C GLY A 362 21.54 16.36 -19.50
N LYS A 363 22.87 16.41 -19.34
CA LYS A 363 23.68 15.27 -18.89
C LYS A 363 23.61 15.12 -17.37
N ILE A 364 23.75 13.90 -16.83
CA ILE A 364 23.67 13.67 -15.38
C ILE A 364 24.90 14.29 -14.71
N SER A 365 24.69 15.31 -13.87
CA SER A 365 25.76 16.09 -13.21
C SER A 365 26.04 15.62 -11.78
N SER A 366 25.02 15.06 -11.11
CA SER A 366 25.13 14.55 -9.75
C SER A 366 23.97 13.63 -9.39
N PHE A 367 24.11 12.92 -8.28
CA PHE A 367 23.00 12.27 -7.59
C PHE A 367 23.01 12.61 -6.09
N VAL A 368 21.83 12.66 -5.48
CA VAL A 368 21.64 12.83 -4.05
C VAL A 368 21.16 11.50 -3.48
N ILE A 369 21.87 10.93 -2.52
CA ILE A 369 21.45 9.71 -1.82
C ILE A 369 21.72 9.83 -0.32
N PHE A 370 20.78 9.40 0.51
CA PHE A 370 20.88 9.46 1.98
C PHE A 370 21.28 10.85 2.53
N GLY A 371 20.79 11.91 1.88
CA GLY A 371 21.07 13.31 2.24
C GLY A 371 22.41 13.87 1.73
N LYS A 372 23.23 13.09 1.01
CA LYS A 372 24.53 13.55 0.48
C LYS A 372 24.51 13.65 -1.05
N THR A 373 24.92 14.81 -1.56
CA THR A 373 25.12 15.04 -3.00
C THR A 373 26.49 14.52 -3.43
N GLN A 374 26.51 13.63 -4.42
CA GLN A 374 27.72 13.18 -5.11
C GLN A 374 27.75 13.79 -6.51
N LYS A 375 28.75 14.64 -6.77
CA LYS A 375 28.98 15.25 -8.09
C LYS A 375 29.83 14.32 -8.94
N PHE A 376 29.50 14.22 -10.23
CA PHE A 376 30.42 13.69 -11.23
C PHE A 376 31.37 14.81 -11.65
N SER A 377 32.67 14.53 -11.81
CA SER A 377 33.64 15.56 -12.23
C SER A 377 33.38 16.04 -13.65
N ASN A 378 32.84 15.15 -14.50
CA ASN A 378 32.34 15.45 -15.84
C ASN A 378 30.90 14.93 -15.95
N PRO A 379 29.92 15.74 -16.40
CA PRO A 379 28.55 15.30 -16.59
C PRO A 379 28.42 14.10 -17.53
N VAL A 380 27.66 13.09 -17.10
CA VAL A 380 27.63 11.75 -17.70
C VAL A 380 26.53 11.65 -18.77
N GLY A 381 26.96 11.41 -20.01
CA GLY A 381 26.12 10.91 -21.10
C GLY A 381 26.07 9.37 -21.10
N ASN A 382 25.16 8.79 -21.88
CA ASN A 382 25.08 7.34 -22.05
C ASN A 382 24.57 7.00 -23.44
N SER A 383 24.70 5.75 -23.86
CA SER A 383 24.07 5.24 -25.08
C SER A 383 23.26 3.99 -24.78
N VAL A 384 22.08 3.86 -25.40
CA VAL A 384 21.19 2.72 -25.24
C VAL A 384 20.86 2.10 -26.59
N PHE A 385 20.83 0.77 -26.65
CA PHE A 385 20.45 0.01 -27.84
C PHE A 385 19.00 -0.44 -27.71
N VAL A 386 18.11 0.06 -28.56
CA VAL A 386 16.67 -0.26 -28.55
C VAL A 386 16.24 -0.61 -29.96
N GLN A 387 15.63 -1.79 -30.12
CA GLN A 387 15.10 -2.30 -31.40
C GLN A 387 16.08 -2.22 -32.58
N GLY A 388 17.36 -2.56 -32.35
CA GLY A 388 18.37 -2.57 -33.41
C GLY A 388 19.08 -1.22 -33.65
N LYS A 389 18.70 -0.15 -32.93
CA LYS A 389 19.26 1.20 -33.08
C LYS A 389 19.90 1.71 -31.79
N MET A 390 21.06 2.34 -31.93
CA MET A 390 21.72 3.11 -30.85
C MET A 390 21.09 4.50 -30.70
N TYR A 391 20.93 4.95 -29.46
CA TYR A 391 20.45 6.29 -29.09
C TYR A 391 21.41 6.90 -28.05
N TYR A 392 21.85 8.13 -28.25
CA TYR A 392 22.79 8.85 -27.40
C TYR A 392 22.05 9.84 -26.49
N LEU A 393 22.13 9.63 -25.17
CA LEU A 393 21.44 10.42 -24.16
C LEU A 393 22.34 11.55 -23.65
N PRO A 394 21.81 12.78 -23.48
CA PRO A 394 20.40 13.16 -23.56
C PRO A 394 19.87 13.50 -24.97
N LYS A 395 20.76 13.72 -25.96
CA LYS A 395 20.43 14.25 -27.30
C LYS A 395 19.22 13.56 -27.97
N ASP A 396 19.18 12.24 -27.91
CA ASP A 396 18.19 11.43 -28.62
C ASP A 396 16.95 11.08 -27.79
N ILE A 397 16.77 11.59 -26.55
CA ILE A 397 15.65 11.24 -25.67
C ILE A 397 14.29 11.42 -26.35
N LYS A 398 14.07 12.55 -27.04
CA LYS A 398 12.80 12.82 -27.75
C LYS A 398 12.52 11.81 -28.87
N VAL A 399 13.56 11.33 -29.56
CA VAL A 399 13.42 10.32 -30.62
C VAL A 399 13.19 8.93 -30.01
N LEU A 400 13.96 8.59 -28.97
CA LEU A 400 13.83 7.35 -28.21
C LEU A 400 12.43 7.18 -27.59
N LEU A 401 11.88 8.23 -26.97
CA LEU A 401 10.54 8.19 -26.40
C LEU A 401 9.44 7.98 -27.46
N LYS A 402 9.63 8.47 -28.70
CA LYS A 402 8.72 8.14 -29.83
C LYS A 402 8.77 6.65 -30.18
N THR A 403 9.98 6.06 -30.25
CA THR A 403 10.18 4.63 -30.50
C THR A 403 9.54 3.75 -29.40
N LEU A 404 9.64 4.17 -28.14
CA LEU A 404 9.17 3.38 -26.99
C LEU A 404 7.65 3.37 -26.78
N ARG A 405 6.88 4.25 -27.43
CA ARG A 405 5.41 4.38 -27.24
C ARG A 405 4.66 3.05 -27.28
N ASN A 406 5.00 2.18 -28.24
CA ASN A 406 4.37 0.88 -28.45
C ASN A 406 5.21 -0.31 -27.95
N ASN A 407 6.31 -0.05 -27.24
CA ASN A 407 7.20 -1.09 -26.70
C ASN A 407 7.45 -0.88 -25.20
N PRO A 408 6.46 -1.21 -24.35
CA PRO A 408 6.58 -1.04 -22.90
C PRO A 408 7.71 -1.91 -22.30
N ALA A 409 8.05 -3.05 -22.91
CA ALA A 409 9.11 -3.93 -22.41
C ALA A 409 10.50 -3.28 -22.50
N GLU A 410 10.84 -2.64 -23.64
CA GLU A 410 12.09 -1.86 -23.74
C GLU A 410 12.04 -0.60 -22.88
N PHE A 411 10.86 0.05 -22.75
CA PHE A 411 10.70 1.21 -21.88
C PHE A 411 11.04 0.89 -20.42
N PHE A 412 10.51 -0.22 -19.87
CA PHE A 412 10.77 -0.58 -18.47
C PHE A 412 12.23 -0.98 -18.18
N LYS A 413 12.99 -1.47 -19.17
CA LYS A 413 14.42 -1.74 -19.01
C LYS A 413 15.26 -0.49 -18.77
N ILE A 414 14.85 0.66 -19.33
CA ILE A 414 15.60 1.92 -19.24
C ILE A 414 14.83 3.05 -18.52
N LYS A 415 13.65 2.77 -17.95
CA LYS A 415 12.79 3.74 -17.26
C LYS A 415 13.55 4.58 -16.24
N PHE A 416 14.34 3.97 -15.36
CA PHE A 416 15.07 4.71 -14.33
C PHE A 416 16.22 5.56 -14.91
N LEU A 417 16.86 5.11 -15.99
CA LEU A 417 17.83 5.91 -16.73
C LEU A 417 17.17 7.14 -17.35
N LEU A 418 16.00 6.98 -17.97
CA LEU A 418 15.21 8.10 -18.50
C LEU A 418 14.81 9.09 -17.38
N ILE A 419 14.38 8.59 -16.22
CA ILE A 419 14.08 9.43 -15.05
C ILE A 419 15.33 10.21 -14.58
N ALA A 420 16.50 9.58 -14.55
CA ALA A 420 17.75 10.25 -14.17
C ALA A 420 18.18 11.35 -15.16
N TYR A 421 17.82 11.21 -16.44
CA TYR A 421 17.93 12.27 -17.46
C TYR A 421 16.78 13.29 -17.43
N GLY A 422 15.92 13.28 -16.41
CA GLY A 422 14.86 14.27 -16.20
C GLY A 422 13.52 13.96 -16.88
N VAL A 423 13.32 12.76 -17.45
CA VAL A 423 12.01 12.35 -17.99
C VAL A 423 11.04 12.09 -16.83
N ARG A 424 9.96 12.88 -16.75
CA ARG A 424 8.92 12.72 -15.71
C ARG A 424 7.89 11.70 -16.15
N ILE A 425 7.56 10.74 -15.29
CA ILE A 425 6.52 9.74 -15.56
C ILE A 425 5.23 10.13 -14.81
N THR A 426 4.14 10.24 -15.56
CA THR A 426 2.82 10.70 -15.11
C THR A 426 1.71 9.79 -15.67
N LYS A 427 0.45 10.13 -15.39
CA LYS A 427 -0.73 9.49 -15.98
C LYS A 427 -1.36 10.37 -17.06
N SER A 428 -1.99 9.74 -18.05
CA SER A 428 -2.91 10.44 -18.96
C SER A 428 -4.17 10.92 -18.25
N SER A 429 -4.88 11.87 -18.87
CA SER A 429 -6.28 12.16 -18.56
C SER A 429 -7.12 10.88 -18.67
N GLY A 430 -7.77 10.46 -17.59
CA GLY A 430 -8.44 9.16 -17.47
C GLY A 430 -7.66 8.07 -16.73
N GLY A 431 -6.40 8.33 -16.34
CA GLY A 431 -5.67 7.53 -15.33
C GLY A 431 -5.06 6.19 -15.79
N SER A 432 -5.50 5.64 -16.92
CA SER A 432 -5.15 4.28 -17.37
C SER A 432 -3.86 4.14 -18.18
N VAL A 433 -3.29 5.23 -18.72
CA VAL A 433 -2.10 5.19 -19.59
C VAL A 433 -0.91 5.91 -18.92
N MET A 434 0.28 5.31 -19.01
CA MET A 434 1.52 5.94 -18.56
C MET A 434 1.99 6.99 -19.58
N ARG A 435 2.40 8.15 -19.08
CA ARG A 435 2.86 9.28 -19.91
C ARG A 435 4.27 9.70 -19.49
N ALA A 436 5.23 9.59 -20.39
CA ALA A 436 6.55 10.19 -20.24
C ALA A 436 6.50 11.64 -20.72
N VAL A 437 7.01 12.58 -19.91
CA VAL A 437 7.05 14.01 -20.21
C VAL A 437 8.50 14.48 -20.20
N TYR A 438 8.93 15.14 -21.29
CA TYR A 438 10.32 15.61 -21.43
C TYR A 438 10.41 16.81 -22.38
N GLY A 439 11.01 17.92 -21.90
CA GLY A 439 11.26 19.12 -22.71
C GLY A 439 9.98 19.67 -23.37
N GLY A 440 8.89 19.77 -22.60
CA GLY A 440 7.55 20.19 -23.03
C GLY A 440 6.69 19.08 -23.64
N ASP A 441 7.29 18.09 -24.29
CA ASP A 441 6.56 17.05 -25.02
C ASP A 441 6.00 15.95 -24.11
N SER A 442 4.91 15.32 -24.55
CA SER A 442 4.30 14.14 -23.92
C SER A 442 4.29 12.90 -24.82
N TYR A 443 4.61 11.76 -24.24
CA TYR A 443 4.74 10.47 -24.92
C TYR A 443 4.00 9.39 -24.13
N ASP A 444 2.83 8.98 -24.63
CA ASP A 444 2.03 7.91 -24.02
C ASP A 444 2.64 6.54 -24.32
N ILE A 445 2.88 5.76 -23.26
CA ILE A 445 3.46 4.43 -23.29
C ILE A 445 2.34 3.40 -23.12
N SER A 446 2.07 2.64 -24.17
CA SER A 446 0.93 1.73 -24.26
C SER A 446 1.17 0.45 -23.45
N VAL A 447 0.61 0.39 -22.24
CA VAL A 447 0.50 -0.84 -21.44
C VAL A 447 -0.87 -1.44 -21.67
N LYS A 448 -0.94 -2.57 -22.40
CA LYS A 448 -2.17 -3.15 -22.96
C LYS A 448 -3.37 -3.22 -22.00
N LYS A 449 -3.15 -3.62 -20.75
CA LYS A 449 -4.16 -3.63 -19.67
C LYS A 449 -3.46 -3.31 -18.34
N PRO A 450 -3.81 -2.21 -17.65
CA PRO A 450 -3.39 -1.99 -16.27
C PRO A 450 -4.13 -2.93 -15.33
N VAL A 451 -3.59 -3.15 -14.13
CA VAL A 451 -4.24 -3.92 -13.06
C VAL A 451 -4.57 -2.98 -11.91
N ARG A 452 -5.84 -2.94 -11.52
CA ARG A 452 -6.30 -2.17 -10.37
C ARG A 452 -6.07 -2.95 -9.08
N ILE A 453 -5.39 -2.33 -8.12
CA ILE A 453 -5.27 -2.82 -6.75
C ILE A 453 -5.84 -1.78 -5.79
N THR A 454 -6.29 -2.22 -4.61
CA THR A 454 -6.80 -1.33 -3.57
C THR A 454 -5.92 -1.46 -2.33
N LEU A 455 -5.33 -0.34 -1.92
CA LEU A 455 -4.60 -0.21 -0.65
C LEU A 455 -5.43 0.72 0.22
N GLY A 456 -6.25 0.13 1.09
CA GLY A 456 -7.11 0.88 1.98
C GLY A 456 -8.36 1.45 1.31
N GLU A 457 -8.64 2.73 1.55
CA GLU A 457 -9.72 3.46 0.87
C GLU A 457 -9.30 3.97 -0.53
N LYS A 458 -8.05 3.74 -0.94
CA LYS A 458 -7.48 4.20 -2.22
C LYS A 458 -7.28 3.05 -3.19
N SER A 459 -7.74 3.25 -4.43
CA SER A 459 -7.46 2.36 -5.56
C SER A 459 -6.37 2.94 -6.46
N TYR A 460 -5.53 2.06 -6.99
CA TYR A 460 -4.36 2.37 -7.77
C TYR A 460 -4.30 1.48 -9.02
N ASP A 461 -3.94 2.07 -10.16
CA ASP A 461 -3.81 1.42 -11.46
C ASP A 461 -2.32 1.18 -11.76
N ILE A 462 -1.91 -0.09 -11.61
CA ILE A 462 -0.54 -0.57 -11.85
C ILE A 462 -0.35 -0.84 -13.34
N PRO A 463 0.78 -0.44 -13.96
CA PRO A 463 2.02 0.03 -13.34
C PRO A 463 2.15 1.54 -13.13
N ALA A 464 1.20 2.36 -13.59
CA ALA A 464 1.32 3.82 -13.57
C ALA A 464 1.45 4.40 -12.16
N ASP A 465 0.71 3.88 -11.18
CA ASP A 465 0.75 4.33 -9.78
C ASP A 465 1.88 3.73 -8.94
N LEU A 466 2.71 2.83 -9.48
CA LEU A 466 3.64 2.07 -8.65
C LEU A 466 4.64 2.98 -7.89
N GLU A 467 5.14 4.04 -8.54
CA GLU A 467 5.94 5.09 -7.88
C GLU A 467 5.15 5.85 -6.81
N ALA A 468 3.88 6.17 -7.07
CA ALA A 468 3.05 6.97 -6.18
C ALA A 468 2.72 6.22 -4.88
N ILE A 469 2.49 4.91 -4.97
CA ILE A 469 2.26 4.02 -3.82
C ILE A 469 3.44 4.07 -2.86
N PHE A 470 4.66 3.75 -3.32
CA PHE A 470 5.83 3.71 -2.44
C PHE A 470 6.30 5.12 -1.97
N ARG A 471 5.70 6.19 -2.48
CA ARG A 471 5.86 7.57 -2.01
C ARG A 471 4.74 8.02 -1.05
N SER A 472 3.81 7.13 -0.68
CA SER A 472 2.70 7.37 0.24
C SER A 472 2.89 6.64 1.58
N PRO A 473 2.17 7.02 2.66
CA PRO A 473 2.24 6.32 3.94
C PRO A 473 1.85 4.84 3.84
N GLU A 474 0.89 4.51 2.97
CA GLU A 474 0.42 3.14 2.75
C GLU A 474 1.50 2.26 2.10
N GLY A 475 2.33 2.82 1.22
CA GLY A 475 3.42 2.09 0.56
C GLY A 475 4.61 1.74 1.47
N LEU A 476 4.71 2.36 2.66
CA LEU A 476 5.72 1.97 3.67
C LEU A 476 5.47 0.56 4.21
N GLN A 477 4.20 0.15 4.26
CA GLN A 477 3.81 -1.22 4.59
C GLN A 477 3.93 -2.09 3.34
N VAL A 478 5.18 -2.36 2.91
CA VAL A 478 5.48 -3.09 1.68
C VAL A 478 4.75 -4.45 1.62
N GLY A 479 4.59 -5.13 2.76
CA GLY A 479 3.80 -6.35 2.84
C GLY A 479 2.32 -6.17 2.45
N VAL A 480 1.69 -5.05 2.79
CA VAL A 480 0.31 -4.73 2.35
C VAL A 480 0.26 -4.53 0.83
N VAL A 481 1.26 -3.85 0.24
CA VAL A 481 1.38 -3.70 -1.23
C VAL A 481 1.54 -5.06 -1.90
N LEU A 482 2.44 -5.91 -1.39
CA LEU A 482 2.67 -7.27 -1.88
C LEU A 482 1.42 -8.14 -1.76
N GLN A 483 0.67 -8.07 -0.66
CA GLN A 483 -0.59 -8.79 -0.51
C GLN A 483 -1.62 -8.35 -1.56
N ALA A 484 -1.77 -7.05 -1.80
CA ALA A 484 -2.74 -6.53 -2.77
C ALA A 484 -2.39 -6.97 -4.21
N LEU A 485 -1.10 -6.95 -4.57
CA LEU A 485 -0.60 -7.48 -5.84
C LEU A 485 -0.90 -8.98 -5.99
N GLN A 486 -0.64 -9.79 -4.95
CA GLN A 486 -0.92 -11.22 -4.96
C GLN A 486 -2.41 -11.53 -5.08
N ARG A 487 -3.29 -10.81 -4.37
CA ARG A 487 -4.75 -11.00 -4.47
C ARG A 487 -5.30 -10.55 -5.82
N ALA A 488 -4.67 -9.58 -6.48
CA ALA A 488 -4.95 -9.20 -7.86
C ALA A 488 -4.29 -10.14 -8.90
N ASN A 489 -3.72 -11.27 -8.48
CA ASN A 489 -3.02 -12.26 -9.31
C ASN A 489 -1.84 -11.67 -10.12
N VAL A 490 -1.22 -10.58 -9.65
CA VAL A 490 -0.03 -9.98 -10.27
C VAL A 490 1.21 -10.81 -9.87
N PRO A 491 1.92 -11.46 -10.81
CA PRO A 491 3.11 -12.23 -10.47
C PRO A 491 4.24 -11.32 -9.95
N LEU A 492 4.78 -11.67 -8.78
CA LEU A 492 5.98 -11.07 -8.21
C LEU A 492 7.23 -11.75 -8.80
N ASN A 493 8.24 -10.99 -9.23
CA ASN A 493 9.54 -11.52 -9.61
C ASN A 493 10.50 -11.44 -8.42
N ILE A 494 10.93 -12.59 -7.90
CA ILE A 494 11.70 -12.68 -6.65
C ILE A 494 12.89 -13.61 -6.83
N ASP A 495 14.07 -13.13 -6.45
CA ASP A 495 15.24 -13.98 -6.26
C ASP A 495 15.02 -14.87 -5.02
N LYS A 496 14.87 -16.19 -5.23
CA LYS A 496 14.63 -17.17 -4.16
C LYS A 496 15.83 -17.36 -3.21
N ASN A 497 17.02 -16.92 -3.61
CA ASN A 497 18.24 -17.05 -2.82
C ASN A 497 18.37 -15.88 -1.84
N THR A 498 18.18 -14.65 -2.33
CA THR A 498 18.29 -13.42 -1.53
C THR A 498 16.97 -12.96 -0.89
N GLY A 499 15.81 -13.36 -1.42
CA GLY A 499 14.50 -12.83 -1.00
C GLY A 499 14.18 -11.46 -1.62
N SER A 500 14.99 -10.97 -2.55
CA SER A 500 14.80 -9.65 -3.17
C SER A 500 13.69 -9.67 -4.23
N VAL A 501 12.67 -8.83 -4.06
CA VAL A 501 11.63 -8.59 -5.07
C VAL A 501 12.14 -7.55 -6.06
N THR A 502 12.39 -7.98 -7.30
CA THR A 502 12.98 -7.13 -8.35
C THR A 502 11.94 -6.39 -9.17
N GLY A 503 10.70 -6.88 -9.18
CA GLY A 503 9.59 -6.29 -9.92
C GLY A 503 8.37 -7.18 -9.98
N ILE A 504 7.48 -6.87 -10.92
CA ILE A 504 6.21 -7.57 -11.18
C ILE A 504 6.02 -7.81 -12.67
N VAL A 505 5.10 -8.70 -13.03
CA VAL A 505 4.66 -8.89 -14.42
C VAL A 505 3.24 -8.36 -14.60
N VAL A 506 3.05 -7.40 -15.50
CA VAL A 506 1.74 -6.83 -15.82
C VAL A 506 1.46 -7.03 -17.31
N SER A 507 0.38 -7.74 -17.66
CA SER A 507 0.04 -8.05 -19.06
C SER A 507 1.20 -8.69 -19.86
N GLY A 508 2.00 -9.54 -19.21
CA GLY A 508 3.18 -10.20 -19.80
C GLY A 508 4.45 -9.34 -19.86
N VAL A 509 4.41 -8.09 -19.42
CA VAL A 509 5.56 -7.16 -19.41
C VAL A 509 6.16 -7.11 -18.01
N PHE A 510 7.48 -7.28 -17.91
CA PHE A 510 8.20 -7.05 -16.66
C PHE A 510 8.27 -5.55 -16.34
N VAL A 511 7.88 -5.20 -15.11
CA VAL A 511 7.92 -3.85 -14.55
C VAL A 511 8.81 -3.90 -13.31
N PRO A 512 9.98 -3.24 -13.30
CA PRO A 512 10.84 -3.26 -12.13
C PRO A 512 10.19 -2.50 -10.98
N PHE A 513 10.44 -2.95 -9.75
CA PHE A 513 9.96 -2.26 -8.55
C PHE A 513 10.67 -0.91 -8.36
N PRO A 514 9.97 0.12 -7.87
CA PRO A 514 10.50 1.48 -7.76
C PRO A 514 11.44 1.64 -6.56
N VAL A 515 11.37 0.72 -5.59
CA VAL A 515 12.16 0.71 -4.36
C VAL A 515 12.74 -0.69 -4.11
N THR A 516 13.80 -0.77 -3.31
CA THR A 516 14.36 -2.05 -2.84
C THR A 516 13.39 -2.75 -1.90
N VAL A 517 13.10 -4.03 -2.17
CA VAL A 517 12.25 -4.87 -1.32
C VAL A 517 12.97 -6.19 -1.03
N ASP A 518 13.36 -6.39 0.22
CA ASP A 518 14.12 -7.54 0.71
C ASP A 518 13.27 -8.32 1.72
N LEU A 519 12.94 -9.59 1.44
CA LEU A 519 12.05 -10.42 2.26
C LEU A 519 12.78 -11.36 3.23
N ARG A 520 14.01 -11.02 3.62
CA ARG A 520 14.75 -11.68 4.70
C ARG A 520 14.24 -11.18 6.07
N LEU A 521 14.07 -12.11 7.01
CA LEU A 521 13.72 -11.81 8.40
C LEU A 521 14.52 -12.68 9.37
N LYS A 522 14.68 -12.21 10.60
CA LYS A 522 15.16 -13.02 11.73
C LYS A 522 13.99 -13.28 12.68
N LEU A 523 13.83 -14.51 13.12
CA LEU A 523 12.73 -14.94 13.98
C LEU A 523 13.23 -16.04 14.93
N TYR A 524 13.07 -15.82 16.24
CA TYR A 524 13.58 -16.69 17.31
C TYR A 524 15.07 -17.07 17.13
N GLY A 525 15.91 -16.08 16.85
CA GLY A 525 17.36 -16.24 16.71
C GLY A 525 17.82 -16.67 15.31
N LYS A 526 16.93 -17.16 14.43
CA LYS A 526 17.28 -17.74 13.14
C LYS A 526 16.81 -16.89 11.96
N GLN A 527 17.64 -16.81 10.92
CA GLN A 527 17.30 -16.08 9.69
C GLN A 527 16.52 -16.97 8.69
N TYR A 528 15.51 -16.38 8.06
CA TYR A 528 14.63 -16.99 7.07
C TYR A 528 14.51 -16.09 5.84
N VAL A 529 14.22 -16.70 4.68
CA VAL A 529 14.02 -15.98 3.41
C VAL A 529 12.68 -16.36 2.81
N ILE A 530 11.76 -15.40 2.68
CA ILE A 530 10.48 -15.60 1.98
C ILE A 530 10.72 -15.35 0.48
N PRO A 531 10.17 -16.17 -0.44
CA PRO A 531 9.27 -17.30 -0.24
C PRO A 531 9.91 -18.60 0.29
N ARG A 532 11.19 -18.85 0.00
CA ARG A 532 11.86 -20.17 0.12
C ARG A 532 11.62 -20.91 1.43
N ASP A 533 11.75 -20.23 2.56
CA ASP A 533 11.71 -20.83 3.90
C ASP A 533 10.33 -20.70 4.58
N LEU A 534 9.27 -20.28 3.88
CA LEU A 534 7.95 -20.03 4.48
C LEU A 534 7.35 -21.25 5.18
N GLY A 535 7.53 -22.46 4.65
CA GLY A 535 7.11 -23.70 5.33
C GLY A 535 7.83 -23.94 6.66
N LYS A 536 9.11 -23.58 6.75
CA LYS A 536 9.90 -23.66 8.00
C LYS A 536 9.42 -22.63 9.03
N ILE A 537 9.06 -21.42 8.56
CA ILE A 537 8.44 -20.39 9.40
C ILE A 537 7.10 -20.90 9.96
N VAL A 538 6.25 -21.48 9.11
CA VAL A 538 4.95 -22.03 9.52
C VAL A 538 5.10 -23.10 10.61
N ALA A 539 5.93 -24.11 10.40
CA ALA A 539 6.16 -25.17 11.39
C ALA A 539 6.70 -24.64 12.74
N LEU A 540 7.56 -23.61 12.69
CA LEU A 540 8.08 -22.93 13.88
C LEU A 540 6.99 -22.14 14.60
N LEU A 541 6.13 -21.43 13.86
CA LEU A 541 5.02 -20.68 14.44
C LEU A 541 4.00 -21.62 15.08
N GLU A 542 3.70 -22.77 14.48
CA GLU A 542 2.82 -23.78 15.10
C GLU A 542 3.37 -24.28 16.44
N LYS A 543 4.67 -24.61 16.51
CA LYS A 543 5.36 -24.93 17.78
C LYS A 543 5.31 -23.77 18.78
N LYS A 544 5.30 -22.52 18.33
CA LYS A 544 5.23 -21.31 19.15
C LYS A 544 3.80 -20.80 19.36
N ASN A 545 2.78 -21.64 19.18
CA ASN A 545 1.36 -21.30 19.41
C ASN A 545 0.76 -20.25 18.44
N MET A 546 1.42 -19.99 17.32
CA MET A 546 1.07 -19.04 16.24
C MET A 546 0.88 -17.58 16.69
N PRO A 547 1.93 -16.90 17.22
CA PRO A 547 1.77 -15.60 17.88
C PRO A 547 1.31 -14.48 16.95
N SER A 548 0.20 -13.82 17.31
CA SER A 548 -0.43 -12.79 16.45
C SER A 548 0.44 -11.58 16.13
N LEU A 549 1.42 -11.23 16.98
CA LEU A 549 2.41 -10.18 16.67
C LEU A 549 3.26 -10.55 15.44
N VAL A 550 3.79 -11.77 15.42
CA VAL A 550 4.63 -12.25 14.31
C VAL A 550 3.80 -12.46 13.05
N LEU A 551 2.57 -12.97 13.18
CA LEU A 551 1.63 -13.06 12.05
C LEU A 551 1.33 -11.68 11.45
N SER A 552 1.02 -10.68 12.30
CA SER A 552 0.79 -9.29 11.86
C SER A 552 2.00 -8.73 11.10
N ILE A 553 3.23 -8.98 11.57
CA ILE A 553 4.46 -8.56 10.91
C ILE A 553 4.66 -9.30 9.56
N LEU A 554 4.43 -10.61 9.51
CA LEU A 554 4.50 -11.38 8.26
C LEU A 554 3.52 -10.85 7.20
N TYR A 555 2.33 -10.40 7.62
CA TYR A 555 1.34 -9.81 6.73
C TYR A 555 1.74 -8.39 6.30
N THR A 556 1.95 -7.48 7.25
CA THR A 556 2.14 -6.04 7.00
C THR A 556 3.50 -5.67 6.43
N ARG A 557 4.55 -6.40 6.80
CA ARG A 557 5.94 -6.14 6.38
C ARG A 557 6.42 -7.10 5.29
N TYR A 558 6.11 -8.40 5.39
CA TYR A 558 6.67 -9.42 4.48
C TYR A 558 5.74 -9.95 3.39
N GLY A 559 4.49 -9.49 3.34
CA GLY A 559 3.57 -9.81 2.25
C GLY A 559 3.01 -11.23 2.26
N VAL A 560 3.12 -11.96 3.38
CA VAL A 560 2.42 -13.24 3.55
C VAL A 560 0.91 -12.97 3.56
N VAL A 561 0.16 -13.77 2.81
CA VAL A 561 -1.30 -13.69 2.73
C VAL A 561 -1.89 -14.76 3.66
N PRO A 562 -2.71 -14.43 4.67
CA PRO A 562 -3.49 -15.43 5.37
C PRO A 562 -4.64 -15.89 4.46
N VAL A 563 -4.81 -17.21 4.35
CA VAL A 563 -5.95 -17.81 3.65
C VAL A 563 -7.02 -18.14 4.68
N LEU A 564 -8.21 -17.61 4.45
CA LEU A 564 -9.36 -17.74 5.34
C LEU A 564 -10.32 -18.84 4.86
N ASN A 565 -11.05 -19.47 5.78
CA ASN A 565 -12.24 -20.26 5.47
C ASN A 565 -13.51 -19.38 5.46
N ALA A 566 -14.69 -19.99 5.32
CA ALA A 566 -15.98 -19.28 5.36
C ALA A 566 -16.21 -18.50 6.67
N ASP A 567 -15.71 -19.01 7.80
CA ASP A 567 -15.84 -18.40 9.14
C ASP A 567 -14.79 -17.32 9.43
N ASN A 568 -14.01 -16.90 8.41
CA ASN A 568 -12.88 -15.98 8.52
C ASN A 568 -11.73 -16.48 9.43
N VAL A 569 -11.62 -17.80 9.67
CA VAL A 569 -10.51 -18.42 10.40
C VAL A 569 -9.32 -18.65 9.45
N VAL A 570 -8.12 -18.31 9.90
CA VAL A 570 -6.87 -18.58 9.16
C VAL A 570 -6.59 -20.08 9.12
N VAL A 571 -6.69 -20.68 7.93
CA VAL A 571 -6.48 -22.11 7.67
C VAL A 571 -5.20 -22.40 6.87
N ALA A 572 -4.59 -21.39 6.27
CA ALA A 572 -3.27 -21.49 5.67
C ALA A 572 -2.56 -20.13 5.64
N LEU A 573 -1.23 -20.15 5.52
CA LEU A 573 -0.44 -18.99 5.09
C LEU A 573 0.02 -19.24 3.64
N SER A 574 -0.11 -18.24 2.77
CA SER A 574 0.33 -18.32 1.38
C SER A 574 1.28 -17.19 1.01
N PHE A 575 2.07 -17.45 -0.03
CA PHE A 575 2.87 -16.44 -0.71
C PHE A 575 3.02 -16.84 -2.18
N GLY A 576 2.56 -15.97 -3.09
CA GLY A 576 2.38 -16.29 -4.50
C GLY A 576 1.44 -17.49 -4.66
N LYS A 577 1.90 -18.50 -5.41
CA LYS A 577 1.17 -19.77 -5.60
C LYS A 577 1.39 -20.79 -4.47
N MET A 578 2.33 -20.56 -3.55
CA MET A 578 2.60 -21.47 -2.45
C MET A 578 1.55 -21.32 -1.35
N ARG A 579 1.10 -22.43 -0.77
CA ARG A 579 0.16 -22.47 0.34
C ARG A 579 0.62 -23.48 1.37
N PHE A 580 0.72 -23.06 2.62
CA PHE A 580 1.10 -23.89 3.75
C PHE A 580 -0.08 -23.94 4.72
N PRO A 581 -0.71 -25.12 4.95
CA PRO A 581 -1.80 -25.24 5.89
C PRO A 581 -1.32 -24.89 7.31
N VAL A 582 -2.24 -24.38 8.12
CA VAL A 582 -2.01 -24.18 9.57
C VAL A 582 -3.21 -24.74 10.33
N LYS A 583 -2.96 -25.27 11.53
CA LYS A 583 -4.03 -25.70 12.43
C LYS A 583 -4.99 -24.54 12.68
N ALA A 584 -6.22 -24.71 12.19
CA ALA A 584 -7.35 -23.86 12.51
C ALA A 584 -7.55 -23.84 14.03
N ARG A 585 -7.98 -22.70 14.56
CA ARG A 585 -8.37 -22.58 15.97
C ARG A 585 -9.73 -21.91 16.05
N PRO A 586 -10.57 -22.30 17.02
CA PRO A 586 -11.83 -21.61 17.26
C PRO A 586 -11.57 -20.13 17.57
N LEU A 587 -12.53 -19.29 17.19
CA LEU A 587 -12.53 -17.87 17.52
C LEU A 587 -12.75 -17.72 19.04
N THR A 588 -11.97 -16.87 19.71
CA THR A 588 -12.20 -16.63 21.14
C THR A 588 -13.49 -15.83 21.32
N VAL A 589 -14.38 -16.30 22.21
CA VAL A 589 -15.65 -15.63 22.48
C VAL A 589 -15.51 -14.68 23.67
N LEU A 590 -15.62 -13.37 23.42
CA LEU A 590 -15.70 -12.35 24.46
C LEU A 590 -17.18 -12.01 24.72
N VAL A 591 -17.64 -12.09 25.96
CA VAL A 591 -19.04 -11.75 26.30
C VAL A 591 -19.11 -10.43 27.04
N ILE A 592 -19.81 -9.43 26.47
CA ILE A 592 -20.04 -8.12 27.10
C ILE A 592 -21.54 -7.88 27.18
N ALA A 593 -22.07 -7.69 28.40
CA ALA A 593 -23.51 -7.46 28.66
C ALA A 593 -24.44 -8.47 27.96
N GLY A 594 -24.05 -9.75 27.92
CA GLY A 594 -24.78 -10.84 27.26
C GLY A 594 -24.52 -11.02 25.76
N VAL A 595 -23.84 -10.07 25.10
CA VAL A 595 -23.48 -10.17 23.67
C VAL A 595 -22.18 -10.95 23.51
N LYS A 596 -22.24 -12.07 22.77
CA LYS A 596 -21.07 -12.85 22.34
C LYS A 596 -20.37 -12.16 21.16
N LEU A 597 -19.06 -11.97 21.28
CA LEU A 597 -18.20 -11.33 20.27
C LEU A 597 -17.10 -12.31 19.86
N LEU A 598 -17.01 -12.63 18.57
CA LEU A 598 -16.01 -13.55 18.05
C LEU A 598 -14.71 -12.81 17.71
N LEU A 599 -13.67 -13.01 18.50
CA LEU A 599 -12.36 -12.37 18.32
C LEU A 599 -11.41 -13.26 17.49
N PRO A 600 -10.52 -12.67 16.65
CA PRO A 600 -9.47 -13.41 15.96
C PRO A 600 -8.48 -14.07 16.93
N ARG A 601 -7.63 -14.96 16.39
CA ARG A 601 -6.53 -15.66 17.09
C ARG A 601 -5.74 -14.74 18.04
N ASP A 602 -5.46 -15.23 19.25
CA ASP A 602 -4.84 -14.52 20.39
C ASP A 602 -5.66 -13.32 20.94
N ALA A 603 -6.98 -13.46 21.05
CA ALA A 603 -7.88 -12.51 21.71
C ALA A 603 -7.39 -12.05 23.11
N ASP A 604 -6.74 -12.96 23.83
CA ASP A 604 -6.17 -12.80 25.16
C ASP A 604 -5.12 -11.66 25.24
N LYS A 605 -4.64 -11.17 24.09
CA LYS A 605 -3.66 -10.08 23.96
C LYS A 605 -4.24 -8.76 23.45
N TYR A 606 -5.57 -8.66 23.27
CA TYR A 606 -6.20 -7.41 22.82
C TYR A 606 -6.33 -6.42 23.97
N THR A 607 -5.81 -5.22 23.79
CA THR A 607 -6.00 -4.12 24.75
C THR A 607 -7.37 -3.48 24.54
N ILE A 608 -8.28 -3.68 25.49
CA ILE A 608 -9.60 -3.03 25.50
C ILE A 608 -9.43 -1.62 26.07
N CYS A 609 -9.56 -0.59 25.24
CA CYS A 609 -9.66 0.79 25.73
C CYS A 609 -11.08 1.05 26.22
N VAL A 610 -11.25 1.13 27.54
CA VAL A 610 -12.50 1.53 28.20
C VAL A 610 -12.50 3.04 28.38
N HIS A 611 -13.55 3.73 27.93
CA HIS A 611 -13.72 5.17 28.16
C HIS A 611 -14.89 5.43 29.11
N ARG A 612 -14.59 5.61 30.40
CA ARG A 612 -15.53 6.08 31.43
C ARG A 612 -15.13 7.50 31.89
N ARG A 613 -16.08 8.22 32.52
CA ARG A 613 -15.86 9.55 33.11
C ARG A 613 -14.56 9.60 33.91
N SER A 614 -13.79 10.66 33.74
CA SER A 614 -12.52 10.89 34.43
C SER A 614 -12.40 12.38 34.74
N PRO A 615 -11.92 12.73 35.93
CA PRO A 615 -11.03 13.88 36.13
C PRO A 615 -9.60 13.47 35.78
N ASP A 616 -9.09 12.40 36.41
CA ASP A 616 -7.72 11.92 36.24
C ASP A 616 -7.67 10.52 35.60
N ALA A 617 -6.86 10.36 34.56
CA ALA A 617 -6.79 9.15 33.75
C ALA A 617 -5.36 8.58 33.76
N ILE A 618 -5.12 7.60 34.62
CA ILE A 618 -3.95 6.73 34.53
C ILE A 618 -4.44 5.31 34.27
N ILE A 619 -4.19 4.80 33.05
CA ILE A 619 -4.34 3.38 32.72
C ILE A 619 -2.96 2.84 32.32
N THR A 620 -2.13 2.61 33.33
CA THR A 620 -1.13 1.54 33.32
C THR A 620 -1.81 0.23 33.74
N GLY A 621 -1.37 -0.89 33.19
CA GLY A 621 -2.20 -2.11 33.12
C GLY A 621 -2.61 -2.71 34.48
N ALA A 622 -3.91 -3.00 34.61
CA ALA A 622 -4.48 -3.95 35.56
C ALA A 622 -5.76 -4.56 34.95
N ALA A 623 -6.06 -5.81 35.29
CA ALA A 623 -7.22 -6.51 34.73
C ALA A 623 -8.55 -5.89 35.21
N VAL A 624 -9.51 -5.73 34.29
CA VAL A 624 -10.89 -5.38 34.67
C VAL A 624 -11.59 -6.65 35.15
N GLY A 625 -11.58 -6.86 36.48
CA GLY A 625 -12.39 -7.90 37.12
C GLY A 625 -13.86 -7.73 36.75
N GLY A 626 -14.45 -8.72 36.07
CA GLY A 626 -15.83 -8.70 35.61
C GLY A 626 -16.06 -9.09 34.15
N LEU A 627 -15.02 -9.17 33.30
CA LEU A 627 -15.15 -9.82 32.00
C LEU A 627 -14.94 -11.33 32.12
N HIS A 628 -16.02 -12.10 31.94
CA HIS A 628 -15.93 -13.55 31.83
C HIS A 628 -15.57 -13.92 30.39
N VAL A 629 -14.32 -14.34 30.17
CA VAL A 629 -13.93 -15.05 28.95
C VAL A 629 -14.41 -16.49 29.11
N SER A 630 -15.09 -17.03 28.09
CA SER A 630 -15.57 -18.41 28.09
C SER A 630 -15.12 -19.09 26.80
N TYR A 631 -14.37 -20.18 26.92
CA TYR A 631 -14.01 -21.02 25.79
C TYR A 631 -15.24 -21.85 25.38
N GLY A 632 -15.73 -21.63 24.16
CA GLY A 632 -16.64 -22.58 23.53
C GLY A 632 -15.82 -23.73 22.96
N THR A 633 -16.08 -24.95 23.44
CA THR A 633 -15.62 -26.21 22.85
C THR A 633 -16.31 -26.46 21.52
#